data_AF-A0ABD7EH88-F1
#
_entry.id   AF-A0ABD7EH88-F1
#
_cell.length_a   1.000
_cell.length_b   1.000
_cell.length_c   1.000
_cell.angle_alpha   90.00
_cell.angle_beta   90.00
_cell.angle_gamma   90.00
#
_symmetry.space_group_name_H-M   'P 1'
#
loop_
_entity.id
_entity.type
_entity.pdbx_description
1 polymer ?
#
loop_
_entity_poly.entity_id
_entity_poly.type
_entity_poly.pdbx_seq_one_letter_code
_entity_poly.pdbx_strand_id
1 'polypeptide(L)'
;MSKIDYQALRELAKQATQGEWVAFISPGTGTYAVHTPGDKRCEDVIKWPGFDGQKKAAANARYIAAFNPEVVQALLDERERNQQYIKRRDQENEEIALTVGKLRVELEAAEKRNAKLQSENAYIRNRFKELDLLIGKNILVMQAAIIEWQATGDAKSGLAWIYNTLFGPGELPDESEKDAQAYFNRKYAPIDEKLMELHKWFWEQSEAERAADIRIKGE
;
A
#
# COMPACT_ATOMS: atom_id res chain seq x y z
N MET A 1 25.12 -5.21 38.75
CA MET A 1 26.18 -5.24 37.74
C MET A 1 26.54 -3.81 37.39
N SER A 2 27.79 -3.39 37.62
CA SER A 2 28.26 -2.09 37.14
C SER A 2 28.21 -2.07 35.61
N LYS A 3 27.87 -0.90 35.04
CA LYS A 3 27.88 -0.70 33.58
C LYS A 3 29.33 -0.80 33.11
N ILE A 4 29.62 -1.72 32.19
CA ILE A 4 30.96 -1.85 31.61
C ILE A 4 31.27 -0.56 30.85
N ASP A 5 32.40 0.06 31.17
CA ASP A 5 32.94 1.18 30.40
C ASP A 5 33.78 0.64 29.24
N TYR A 6 33.14 0.54 28.07
CA TYR A 6 33.76 0.05 26.85
C TYR A 6 34.85 0.98 26.32
N GLN A 7 34.76 2.29 26.59
CA GLN A 7 35.78 3.24 26.17
C GLN A 7 37.02 3.07 27.04
N ALA A 8 36.85 2.96 28.36
CA ALA A 8 37.95 2.67 29.26
C ALA A 8 38.63 1.33 28.91
N LEU A 9 37.84 0.28 28.61
CA LEU A 9 38.40 -1.01 28.17
C LEU A 9 39.20 -0.89 26.86
N ARG A 10 38.73 -0.09 25.89
CA ARG A 10 39.44 0.13 24.64
C ARG A 10 40.76 0.84 24.87
N GLU A 11 40.78 1.87 25.72
CA GLU A 11 42.02 2.59 26.03
C GLU A 11 43.01 1.72 26.80
N LEU A 12 42.55 0.89 27.74
CA LEU A 12 43.40 -0.11 28.41
C LEU A 12 43.97 -1.12 27.42
N ALA A 13 43.16 -1.61 26.47
CA ALA A 13 43.63 -2.53 25.45
C ALA A 13 44.69 -1.89 24.53
N LYS A 14 44.52 -0.63 24.10
CA LYS A 14 45.53 0.08 23.30
C LYS A 14 46.87 0.27 24.03
N GLN A 15 46.83 0.47 25.35
CA GLN A 15 48.03 0.69 26.17
C GLN A 15 48.79 -0.60 26.51
N ALA A 16 48.11 -1.74 26.46
CA ALA A 16 48.73 -3.04 26.73
C ALA A 16 49.65 -3.50 25.59
N THR A 17 50.51 -4.48 25.87
CA THR A 17 51.38 -5.10 24.85
C THR A 17 50.54 -5.74 23.75
N GLN A 18 50.66 -5.25 22.52
CA GLN A 18 49.95 -5.79 21.36
C GLN A 18 50.56 -7.12 20.91
N GLY A 19 49.84 -7.87 20.06
CA GLY A 19 50.26 -9.19 19.57
C GLY A 19 49.66 -10.37 20.34
N GLU A 20 50.00 -11.57 19.87
CA GLU A 20 49.57 -12.82 20.48
C GLU A 20 50.16 -12.99 21.89
N TRP A 21 49.31 -13.42 22.82
CA TRP A 21 49.71 -13.77 24.18
C TRP A 21 49.54 -15.27 24.37
N VAL A 22 50.51 -15.91 25.04
CA VAL A 22 50.54 -17.37 25.26
C VAL A 22 50.63 -17.65 26.76
N ALA A 23 49.90 -18.67 27.21
CA ALA A 23 49.97 -19.12 28.58
C ALA A 23 51.17 -20.04 28.80
N PHE A 24 52.02 -19.70 29.77
CA PHE A 24 53.12 -20.52 30.24
C PHE A 24 52.74 -21.26 31.53
N ILE A 25 52.77 -22.59 31.50
CA ILE A 25 52.28 -23.45 32.58
C ILE A 25 53.39 -24.41 33.00
N SER A 26 53.96 -24.19 34.19
CA SER A 26 55.01 -25.03 34.78
C SER A 26 54.64 -25.43 36.21
N PRO A 27 53.91 -26.55 36.39
CA PRO A 27 53.49 -27.02 37.71
C PRO A 27 54.66 -27.35 38.64
N GLY A 28 55.75 -27.92 38.10
CA GLY A 28 56.93 -28.30 38.88
C GLY A 28 57.69 -27.13 39.50
N THR A 29 57.54 -25.93 38.93
CA THR A 29 58.12 -24.68 39.48
C THR A 29 57.07 -23.78 40.12
N GLY A 30 55.79 -24.20 40.16
CA GLY A 30 54.66 -23.38 40.58
C GLY A 30 54.48 -22.10 39.76
N THR A 31 54.92 -22.08 38.50
CA THR A 31 54.89 -20.89 37.64
C THR A 31 53.75 -21.00 36.63
N TYR A 32 52.82 -20.06 36.72
CA TYR A 32 51.70 -19.90 35.80
C TYR A 32 51.68 -18.44 35.36
N ALA A 33 51.84 -18.19 34.07
CA ALA A 33 52.06 -16.84 33.57
C ALA A 33 51.54 -16.66 32.14
N VAL A 34 51.54 -15.41 31.70
CA VAL A 34 51.28 -15.03 30.30
C VAL A 34 52.52 -14.35 29.74
N HIS A 35 52.88 -14.67 28.50
CA HIS A 35 54.05 -14.12 27.81
C HIS A 35 53.79 -13.96 26.31
N THR A 36 54.69 -13.27 25.61
CA THR A 36 54.68 -13.20 24.14
C THR A 36 55.41 -14.41 23.53
N PRO A 37 55.00 -14.93 22.36
CA PRO A 37 55.61 -16.12 21.74
C PRO A 37 57.13 -16.03 21.49
N GLY A 38 57.67 -14.81 21.38
CA GLY A 38 59.08 -14.56 21.11
C GLY A 38 60.01 -14.66 22.32
N ASP A 39 59.46 -14.64 23.56
CA ASP A 39 60.26 -14.66 24.77
C ASP A 39 60.82 -16.06 25.07
N LYS A 40 62.14 -16.16 25.19
CA LYS A 40 62.89 -17.39 25.53
C LYS A 40 63.60 -17.30 26.88
N ARG A 41 63.49 -16.19 27.61
CA ARG A 41 64.34 -15.87 28.78
C ARG A 41 63.62 -15.29 30.00
N CYS A 42 62.30 -15.43 30.09
CA CYS A 42 61.51 -14.94 31.23
C CYS A 42 61.51 -13.41 31.37
N GLU A 43 61.71 -12.68 30.28
CA GLU A 43 61.81 -11.21 30.28
C GLU A 43 60.43 -10.56 30.16
N ASP A 44 59.50 -11.17 29.42
CA ASP A 44 58.14 -10.65 29.15
C ASP A 44 57.06 -11.50 29.84
N VAL A 45 57.25 -11.84 31.11
CA VAL A 45 56.40 -12.79 31.84
C VAL A 45 55.56 -12.12 32.92
N ILE A 46 54.23 -12.18 32.78
CA ILE A 46 53.29 -11.82 33.84
C ILE A 46 53.12 -13.02 34.78
N LYS A 47 54.02 -13.18 35.76
CA LYS A 47 53.92 -14.22 36.79
C LYS A 47 52.99 -13.78 37.91
N TRP A 48 51.84 -14.44 38.02
CA TRP A 48 50.81 -14.04 38.97
C TRP A 48 50.36 -15.23 39.86
N PRO A 49 50.33 -15.09 41.20
CA PRO A 49 50.05 -16.19 42.13
C PRO A 49 48.58 -16.66 42.16
N GLY A 50 47.69 -16.05 41.38
CA GLY A 50 46.26 -16.36 41.41
C GLY A 50 45.52 -15.61 42.52
N PHE A 51 44.18 -15.62 42.46
CA PHE A 51 43.30 -15.11 43.54
C PHE A 51 42.98 -16.18 44.59
N ASP A 52 43.41 -17.44 44.36
CA ASP A 52 42.92 -18.63 45.06
C ASP A 52 44.03 -19.57 45.53
N GLY A 53 45.24 -19.04 45.75
CA GLY A 53 46.40 -19.84 46.14
C GLY A 53 46.83 -20.81 45.03
N GLN A 54 46.86 -20.33 43.79
CA GLN A 54 47.23 -21.04 42.57
C GLN A 54 46.31 -22.18 42.10
N LYS A 55 45.18 -22.45 42.76
CA LYS A 55 44.28 -23.56 42.40
C LYS A 55 43.77 -23.48 40.96
N LYS A 56 43.49 -22.27 40.44
CA LYS A 56 43.07 -22.03 39.05
C LYS A 56 44.10 -21.27 38.22
N ALA A 57 45.35 -21.16 38.69
CA ALA A 57 46.35 -20.30 38.04
C ALA A 57 46.59 -20.68 36.57
N ALA A 58 46.58 -21.97 36.24
CA ALA A 58 46.70 -22.42 34.86
C ALA A 58 45.51 -21.99 33.97
N ALA A 59 44.30 -22.08 34.49
CA ALA A 59 43.10 -21.67 33.77
C ALA A 59 43.05 -20.14 33.57
N ASN A 60 43.43 -19.38 34.60
CA ASN A 60 43.46 -17.93 34.54
C ASN A 60 44.51 -17.42 33.55
N ALA A 61 45.71 -18.03 33.52
CA ALA A 61 46.74 -17.69 32.54
C ALA A 61 46.27 -17.94 31.11
N ARG A 62 45.62 -19.10 30.84
CA ARG A 62 45.01 -19.38 29.53
C ARG A 62 43.92 -18.39 29.16
N TYR A 63 43.06 -18.02 30.11
CA TYR A 63 42.01 -17.03 29.89
C TYR A 63 42.57 -15.65 29.52
N ILE A 64 43.54 -15.15 30.30
CA ILE A 64 44.18 -13.85 30.04
C ILE A 64 44.92 -13.86 28.69
N ALA A 65 45.62 -14.94 28.37
CA ALA A 65 46.28 -15.11 27.07
C ALA A 65 45.29 -15.11 25.90
N ALA A 66 44.15 -15.79 26.04
CA ALA A 66 43.10 -15.83 25.02
C ALA A 66 42.33 -14.50 24.89
N PHE A 67 42.26 -13.71 25.96
CA PHE A 67 41.61 -12.39 26.01
C PHE A 67 42.65 -11.27 25.95
N ASN A 68 43.61 -11.41 25.03
CA ASN A 68 44.65 -10.42 24.81
C ASN A 68 44.07 -9.10 24.27
N PRO A 69 44.88 -8.02 24.23
CA PRO A 69 44.41 -6.71 23.77
C PRO A 69 43.85 -6.67 22.35
N GLU A 70 44.36 -7.51 21.44
CA GLU A 70 43.86 -7.60 20.06
C GLU A 70 42.44 -8.20 20.00
N VAL A 71 42.19 -9.29 20.74
CA VAL A 71 40.87 -9.92 20.83
C VAL A 71 39.87 -8.97 21.47
N VAL A 72 40.25 -8.26 22.55
CA VAL A 72 39.38 -7.25 23.18
C VAL A 72 38.99 -6.17 22.18
N GLN A 73 39.94 -5.61 21.43
CA GLN A 73 39.66 -4.58 20.43
C GLN A 73 38.75 -5.09 19.31
N ALA A 74 38.99 -6.30 18.79
CA ALA A 74 38.15 -6.90 17.76
C ALA A 74 36.70 -7.09 18.22
N LEU A 75 36.49 -7.56 19.46
CA LEU A 75 35.15 -7.71 20.04
C LEU A 75 34.45 -6.36 20.25
N LEU A 76 35.20 -5.32 20.63
CA LEU A 76 34.65 -3.97 20.75
C LEU A 76 34.27 -3.38 19.38
N ASP A 77 35.09 -3.60 18.36
CA ASP A 77 34.79 -3.19 16.97
C ASP A 77 33.55 -3.91 16.42
N GLU A 78 33.41 -5.21 16.68
CA GLU A 78 32.21 -5.96 16.32
C GLU A 78 30.97 -5.43 17.05
N ARG A 79 31.08 -5.19 18.36
CA ARG A 79 29.99 -4.61 19.15
C ARG A 79 29.55 -3.25 18.61
N GLU A 80 30.48 -2.36 18.30
CA GLU A 80 30.17 -1.03 17.76
C GLU A 80 29.48 -1.13 16.39
N ARG A 81 29.97 -2.00 15.50
CA ARG A 81 29.33 -2.27 14.20
C ARG A 81 27.91 -2.81 14.37
N ASN A 82 27.70 -3.75 15.29
CA ASN A 82 26.38 -4.31 15.58
C ASN A 82 25.43 -3.24 16.14
N GLN A 83 25.91 -2.35 17.00
CA GLN A 83 25.11 -1.23 17.52
C GLN A 83 24.70 -0.25 16.41
N GLN A 84 25.61 0.05 15.48
CA GLN A 84 25.28 0.90 14.32
C GLN A 84 24.27 0.23 13.41
N TYR A 85 24.40 -1.09 13.17
CA TYR A 85 23.44 -1.85 12.39
C TYR A 85 22.03 -1.82 13.00
N ILE A 86 21.91 -2.05 14.31
CA ILE A 86 20.62 -1.99 15.03
C ILE A 86 19.99 -0.61 14.85
N LYS A 87 20.75 0.47 15.08
CA LYS A 87 20.25 1.83 14.89
C LYS A 87 19.71 2.10 13.48
N ARG A 88 20.44 1.64 12.43
CA ARG A 88 19.98 1.79 11.05
C ARG A 88 18.70 0.99 10.79
N ARG A 89 18.61 -0.23 11.32
CA ARG A 89 17.41 -1.08 11.18
C ARG A 89 16.22 -0.49 11.91
N ASP A 90 16.42 0.09 13.09
CA ASP A 90 15.35 0.76 13.83
C ASP A 90 14.81 1.96 13.05
N GLN A 91 15.71 2.77 12.47
CA GLN A 91 15.32 3.89 11.61
C GLN A 91 14.57 3.42 10.35
N GLU A 92 15.10 2.42 9.65
CA GLU A 92 14.44 1.85 8.46
C GLU A 92 13.05 1.29 8.81
N ASN A 93 12.93 0.59 9.95
CA ASN A 93 11.65 0.07 10.41
C ASN A 93 10.65 1.19 10.74
N GLU A 94 11.11 2.31 11.30
CA GLU A 94 10.27 3.49 11.57
C GLU A 94 9.78 4.12 10.26
N GLU A 95 10.67 4.30 9.27
CA GLU A 95 10.32 4.81 7.95
C GLU A 95 9.32 3.89 7.21
N ILE A 96 9.52 2.57 7.30
CA ILE A 96 8.59 1.56 6.77
C ILE A 96 7.24 1.68 7.48
N ALA A 97 7.22 1.79 8.81
CA ALA A 97 5.97 1.90 9.58
C ALA A 97 5.18 3.16 9.19
N LEU A 98 5.86 4.30 9.00
CA LEU A 98 5.25 5.54 8.52
C LEU A 98 4.67 5.38 7.12
N THR A 99 5.41 4.74 6.21
CA THR A 99 4.98 4.53 4.83
C THR A 99 3.78 3.58 4.76
N VAL A 100 3.84 2.45 5.47
CA VAL A 100 2.72 1.51 5.58
C VAL A 100 1.49 2.18 6.21
N GLY A 101 1.68 3.06 7.20
CA GLY A 101 0.61 3.85 7.80
C GLY A 101 -0.09 4.75 6.78
N LYS A 102 0.67 5.48 5.97
CA LYS A 102 0.12 6.33 4.89
C LYS A 102 -0.64 5.51 3.85
N LEU A 103 -0.04 4.42 3.37
CA LEU A 103 -0.67 3.54 2.38
C LEU A 103 -1.98 2.92 2.86
N ARG A 104 -2.08 2.59 4.16
CA ARG A 104 -3.35 2.08 4.74
C ARG A 104 -4.47 3.11 4.71
N VAL A 105 -4.16 4.37 5.02
CA VAL A 105 -5.15 5.46 4.97
C VAL A 105 -5.60 5.72 3.53
N GLU A 106 -4.65 5.75 2.59
CA GLU A 106 -4.96 5.93 1.17
C GLU A 106 -5.80 4.77 0.62
N LEU A 107 -5.47 3.53 1.02
CA LEU A 107 -6.25 2.35 0.66
C LEU A 107 -7.68 2.42 1.18
N GLU A 108 -7.88 2.76 2.45
CA GLU A 108 -9.23 2.90 3.03
C GLU A 108 -10.04 3.99 2.34
N ALA A 109 -9.41 5.12 1.99
CA ALA A 109 -10.05 6.19 1.25
C ALA A 109 -10.45 5.75 -0.18
N ALA A 110 -9.58 5.00 -0.86
CA ALA A 110 -9.85 4.43 -2.18
C ALA A 110 -10.99 3.40 -2.14
N GLU A 111 -11.01 2.52 -1.14
CA GLU A 111 -12.07 1.54 -0.92
C GLU A 111 -13.43 2.21 -0.70
N LYS A 112 -13.49 3.25 0.15
CA LYS A 112 -14.70 4.05 0.35
C LYS A 112 -15.19 4.71 -0.93
N ARG A 113 -14.27 5.29 -1.71
CA ARG A 113 -14.60 5.90 -3.00
C ARG A 113 -15.14 4.86 -3.98
N ASN A 114 -14.53 3.69 -4.05
CA ASN A 114 -14.98 2.61 -4.92
C ASN A 114 -16.37 2.10 -4.53
N ALA A 115 -16.62 1.87 -3.23
CA ALA A 115 -17.93 1.48 -2.73
C ALA A 115 -19.02 2.51 -3.09
N LYS A 116 -18.72 3.81 -2.96
CA LYS A 116 -19.62 4.89 -3.37
C LYS A 116 -19.91 4.84 -4.87
N LEU A 117 -18.88 4.73 -5.70
CA LEU A 117 -19.03 4.64 -7.17
C LEU A 117 -19.80 3.39 -7.60
N GLN A 118 -19.64 2.26 -6.91
CA GLN A 118 -20.41 1.04 -7.19
C GLN A 118 -21.90 1.24 -6.89
N SER A 119 -22.22 1.90 -5.78
CA SER A 119 -23.61 2.24 -5.43
C SER A 119 -24.23 3.20 -6.44
N GLU A 120 -23.51 4.26 -6.82
CA GLU A 120 -23.95 5.22 -7.84
C GLU A 120 -24.16 4.55 -9.20
N ASN A 121 -23.25 3.67 -9.63
CA ASN A 121 -23.40 2.88 -10.85
C ASN A 121 -24.62 1.95 -10.81
N ALA A 122 -24.86 1.28 -9.68
CA ALA A 122 -26.03 0.42 -9.51
C ALA A 122 -27.33 1.24 -9.61
N TYR A 123 -27.37 2.41 -8.98
CA TYR A 123 -28.49 3.33 -9.05
C TYR A 123 -28.76 3.79 -10.50
N ILE A 124 -27.71 4.26 -11.19
CA ILE A 124 -27.81 4.72 -12.59
C ILE A 124 -28.31 3.60 -13.50
N ARG A 125 -27.77 2.37 -13.37
CA ARG A 125 -28.22 1.20 -14.14
C ARG A 125 -29.70 0.88 -13.91
N ASN A 126 -30.18 0.97 -12.68
CA ASN A 126 -31.59 0.74 -12.39
C ASN A 126 -32.48 1.86 -12.92
N ARG A 127 -32.03 3.12 -12.87
CA ARG A 127 -32.74 4.24 -13.51
C ARG A 127 -32.83 4.11 -15.02
N PHE A 128 -31.77 3.64 -15.69
CA PHE A 128 -31.83 3.33 -17.12
C PHE A 128 -32.84 2.21 -17.42
N LYS A 129 -32.81 1.10 -16.67
CA LYS A 129 -33.81 0.03 -16.82
C LYS A 129 -35.24 0.53 -16.64
N GLU A 130 -35.47 1.40 -15.66
CA GLU A 130 -36.79 1.99 -15.43
C GLU A 130 -37.24 2.84 -16.62
N LEU A 131 -36.35 3.67 -17.18
CA LEU A 131 -36.64 4.45 -18.38
C LEU A 131 -36.96 3.54 -19.58
N ASP A 132 -36.17 2.48 -19.81
CA ASP A 132 -36.43 1.52 -20.88
C ASP A 132 -37.80 0.85 -20.74
N LEU A 133 -38.20 0.48 -19.52
CA LEU A 133 -39.50 -0.10 -19.23
C LEU A 133 -40.64 0.90 -19.44
N LEU A 134 -40.45 2.18 -19.08
CA LEU A 134 -41.44 3.22 -19.32
C LEU A 134 -41.64 3.48 -20.83
N ILE A 135 -40.54 3.56 -21.59
CA ILE A 135 -40.58 3.66 -23.05
C ILE A 135 -41.31 2.44 -23.64
N GLY A 136 -40.96 1.24 -23.20
CA GLY A 136 -41.62 0.00 -23.63
C GLY A 136 -43.13 0.00 -23.36
N LYS A 137 -43.57 0.46 -22.18
CA LYS A 137 -44.99 0.63 -21.86
C LYS A 137 -45.68 1.59 -22.82
N ASN A 138 -45.06 2.74 -23.11
CA ASN A 138 -45.63 3.72 -24.04
C ASN A 138 -45.72 3.17 -25.47
N ILE A 139 -44.72 2.42 -25.93
CA ILE A 139 -44.76 1.72 -27.23
C ILE A 139 -45.91 0.72 -27.27
N LEU A 140 -46.10 -0.08 -26.21
CA LEU A 140 -47.21 -1.05 -26.13
C LEU A 140 -48.58 -0.35 -26.21
N VAL A 141 -48.76 0.79 -25.54
CA VAL A 141 -49.99 1.59 -25.63
C VAL A 141 -50.21 2.09 -27.05
N MET A 142 -49.17 2.59 -27.72
CA MET A 142 -49.27 3.01 -29.13
C MET A 142 -49.64 1.84 -30.05
N GLN A 143 -49.08 0.65 -29.81
CA GLN A 143 -49.44 -0.56 -30.55
C GLN A 143 -50.90 -0.95 -30.30
N ALA A 144 -51.37 -0.92 -29.05
CA ALA A 144 -52.76 -1.20 -28.70
C ALA A 144 -53.73 -0.22 -29.39
N ALA A 145 -53.38 1.07 -29.43
CA ALA A 145 -54.15 2.09 -30.14
C ALA A 145 -54.32 1.77 -31.64
N ILE A 146 -53.24 1.33 -32.30
CA ILE A 146 -53.26 0.92 -33.71
C ILE A 146 -54.13 -0.34 -33.91
N ILE A 147 -53.98 -1.34 -33.04
CA ILE A 147 -54.78 -2.58 -33.11
C ILE A 147 -56.28 -2.27 -32.96
N GLU A 148 -56.65 -1.45 -31.98
CA GLU A 148 -58.05 -1.08 -31.72
C GLU A 148 -58.66 -0.35 -32.92
N TRP A 149 -57.94 0.61 -33.49
CA TRP A 149 -58.37 1.31 -34.68
C TRP A 149 -58.53 0.39 -35.88
N GLN A 150 -57.58 -0.53 -36.10
CA GLN A 150 -57.66 -1.50 -37.20
C GLN A 150 -58.81 -2.50 -37.04
N ALA A 151 -59.13 -2.90 -35.82
CA ALA A 151 -60.21 -3.84 -35.53
C ALA A 151 -61.61 -3.22 -35.65
N THR A 152 -61.77 -1.97 -35.19
CA THR A 152 -63.07 -1.31 -35.10
C THR A 152 -63.37 -0.36 -36.26
N GLY A 153 -62.33 0.14 -36.94
CA GLY A 153 -62.43 1.25 -37.89
C GLY A 153 -62.62 2.63 -37.22
N ASP A 154 -62.73 2.70 -35.89
CA ASP A 154 -62.93 3.95 -35.15
C ASP A 154 -61.62 4.47 -34.56
N ALA A 155 -61.15 5.60 -35.09
CA ALA A 155 -59.94 6.26 -34.60
C ALA A 155 -60.08 6.81 -33.17
N LYS A 156 -61.31 7.07 -32.70
CA LYS A 156 -61.54 7.56 -31.33
C LYS A 156 -61.23 6.49 -30.29
N SER A 157 -61.60 5.25 -30.55
CA SER A 157 -61.27 4.10 -29.70
C SER A 157 -59.76 3.89 -29.61
N GLY A 158 -59.04 4.03 -30.72
CA GLY A 158 -57.57 4.02 -30.73
C GLY A 158 -56.97 5.18 -29.92
N LEU A 159 -57.48 6.40 -30.11
CA LEU A 159 -57.01 7.60 -29.40
C LEU A 159 -57.22 7.50 -27.88
N ALA A 160 -58.27 6.81 -27.43
CA ALA A 160 -58.56 6.65 -25.99
C ALA A 160 -57.41 5.93 -25.24
N TRP A 161 -56.72 4.98 -25.88
CA TRP A 161 -55.55 4.32 -25.32
C TRP A 161 -54.43 5.32 -25.02
N ILE A 162 -54.10 6.17 -26.00
CA ILE A 162 -53.05 7.19 -25.87
C ILE A 162 -53.47 8.25 -24.83
N TYR A 163 -54.71 8.73 -24.90
CA TYR A 163 -55.24 9.74 -23.99
C TYR A 163 -55.17 9.29 -22.52
N ASN A 164 -55.63 8.08 -22.22
CA ASN A 164 -55.64 7.55 -20.85
C ASN A 164 -54.23 7.42 -20.27
N THR A 165 -53.25 7.04 -21.09
CA THR A 165 -51.84 6.94 -20.67
C THR A 165 -51.22 8.30 -20.36
N LEU A 166 -51.56 9.34 -21.10
CA LEU A 166 -51.07 10.71 -20.84
C LEU A 166 -51.82 11.37 -19.68
N PHE A 167 -53.11 11.11 -19.53
CA PHE A 167 -53.95 11.74 -18.51
C PHE A 167 -53.52 11.36 -17.08
N GLY A 168 -53.28 10.07 -16.82
CA GLY A 168 -52.98 9.59 -15.46
C GLY A 168 -51.78 10.28 -14.79
N PRO A 169 -50.63 10.41 -15.48
CA PRO A 169 -49.45 11.12 -14.97
C PRO A 169 -49.52 12.66 -15.12
N GLY A 170 -50.57 13.21 -15.76
CA GLY A 170 -50.69 14.65 -15.99
C GLY A 170 -49.86 15.19 -17.16
N GLU A 171 -49.59 14.36 -18.17
CA GLU A 171 -48.72 14.67 -19.32
C GLU A 171 -49.49 15.20 -20.54
N LEU A 172 -50.77 15.52 -20.38
CA LEU A 172 -51.54 16.16 -21.45
C LEU A 172 -51.06 17.60 -21.69
N PRO A 173 -51.07 18.06 -22.95
CA PRO A 173 -50.78 19.46 -23.25
C PRO A 173 -51.82 20.39 -22.60
N ASP A 174 -51.42 21.63 -22.35
CA ASP A 174 -52.32 22.68 -21.87
C ASP A 174 -53.49 22.87 -22.83
N GLU A 175 -54.70 23.11 -22.30
CA GLU A 175 -55.93 23.22 -23.09
C GLU A 175 -55.89 24.38 -24.10
N SER A 176 -55.04 25.39 -23.89
CA SER A 176 -54.84 26.52 -24.80
C SER A 176 -54.08 26.15 -26.07
N GLU A 177 -53.38 25.02 -26.11
CA GLU A 177 -52.62 24.57 -27.29
C GLU A 177 -53.58 24.05 -28.38
N LYS A 178 -53.60 24.74 -29.54
CA LYS A 178 -54.50 24.41 -30.66
C LYS A 178 -53.76 23.99 -31.94
N ASP A 179 -52.48 24.27 -32.04
CA ASP A 179 -51.64 23.93 -33.20
C ASP A 179 -50.65 22.82 -32.83
N ALA A 180 -50.95 21.60 -33.27
CA ALA A 180 -50.16 20.42 -32.96
C ALA A 180 -48.73 20.48 -33.54
N GLN A 181 -48.56 21.07 -34.73
CA GLN A 181 -47.26 21.14 -35.38
C GLN A 181 -46.37 22.17 -34.71
N ALA A 182 -46.93 23.36 -34.41
CA ALA A 182 -46.21 24.39 -33.65
C ALA A 182 -45.83 23.88 -32.25
N TYR A 183 -46.75 23.18 -31.57
CA TYR A 183 -46.48 22.55 -30.28
C TYR A 183 -45.32 21.54 -30.37
N PHE A 184 -45.39 20.60 -31.32
CA PHE A 184 -44.37 19.57 -31.51
C PHE A 184 -43.00 20.20 -31.77
N ASN A 185 -42.90 21.11 -32.75
CA ASN A 185 -41.64 21.75 -33.12
C ASN A 185 -41.00 22.45 -31.91
N ARG A 186 -41.81 23.19 -31.13
CA ARG A 186 -41.34 23.91 -29.94
C ARG A 186 -40.86 22.98 -28.83
N LYS A 187 -41.51 21.82 -28.62
CA LYS A 187 -41.14 20.85 -27.57
C LYS A 187 -40.02 19.91 -27.99
N TYR A 188 -39.95 19.57 -29.27
CA TYR A 188 -38.98 18.64 -29.83
C TYR A 188 -37.59 19.26 -29.99
N ALA A 189 -37.49 20.50 -30.47
CA ALA A 189 -36.22 21.18 -30.72
C ALA A 189 -35.21 21.08 -29.56
N PRO A 190 -35.56 21.39 -28.28
CA PRO A 190 -34.61 21.28 -27.17
C PRO A 190 -34.25 19.83 -26.81
N ILE A 191 -35.08 18.85 -27.16
CA ILE A 191 -34.77 17.43 -26.95
C ILE A 191 -33.74 16.97 -27.98
N ASP A 192 -33.97 17.32 -29.25
CA ASP A 192 -33.09 16.97 -30.37
C ASP A 192 -31.69 17.56 -30.19
N GLU A 193 -31.60 18.83 -29.78
CA GLU A 193 -30.34 19.50 -29.47
C GLU A 193 -29.54 18.74 -28.39
N LYS A 194 -30.18 18.41 -27.27
CA LYS A 194 -29.53 17.65 -26.18
C LYS A 194 -29.12 16.24 -26.60
N LEU A 195 -29.92 15.59 -27.45
CA LEU A 195 -29.60 14.27 -27.97
C LEU A 195 -28.38 14.33 -28.89
N MET A 196 -28.27 15.36 -29.73
CA MET A 196 -27.10 15.60 -30.57
C MET A 196 -25.84 15.86 -29.73
N GLU A 197 -25.91 16.68 -28.69
CA GLU A 197 -24.80 16.91 -27.76
C GLU A 197 -24.33 15.60 -27.12
N LEU A 198 -25.28 14.77 -26.66
CA LEU A 198 -24.98 13.48 -26.05
C LEU A 198 -24.34 12.49 -27.05
N HIS A 199 -24.86 12.41 -28.28
CA HIS A 199 -24.27 11.57 -29.32
C HIS A 199 -22.85 12.01 -29.67
N LYS A 200 -22.61 13.33 -29.75
CA LYS A 200 -21.28 13.88 -29.96
C LYS A 200 -20.34 13.45 -28.84
N TRP A 201 -20.77 13.57 -27.59
CA TRP A 201 -19.98 13.13 -26.44
C TRP A 201 -19.63 11.63 -26.51
N PHE A 202 -20.59 10.76 -26.81
CA PHE A 202 -20.33 9.32 -26.94
C PHE A 202 -19.32 9.00 -28.06
N TRP A 203 -19.44 9.70 -29.19
CA TRP A 203 -18.49 9.56 -30.29
C TRP A 203 -17.07 9.96 -29.86
N GLU A 204 -16.92 11.09 -29.17
CA GLU A 204 -15.63 11.55 -28.64
C GLU A 204 -15.02 10.55 -27.64
N GLN A 205 -15.83 9.96 -26.75
CA GLN A 205 -15.36 8.93 -25.83
C GLN A 205 -14.85 7.69 -26.57
N SER A 206 -15.60 7.21 -27.58
CA SER A 206 -15.20 6.04 -28.38
C SER A 206 -13.90 6.27 -29.17
N GLU A 207 -13.70 7.47 -29.72
CA GLU A 207 -12.44 7.84 -30.38
C GLU A 207 -11.26 7.84 -29.39
N ALA A 208 -11.45 8.42 -28.20
CA ALA A 208 -10.43 8.46 -27.16
C ALA A 208 -10.01 7.05 -26.70
N GLU A 209 -10.97 6.16 -26.50
CA GLU A 209 -10.72 4.75 -26.15
C GLU A 209 -9.93 4.03 -27.24
N ARG A 210 -10.30 4.19 -28.52
CA ARG A 210 -9.55 3.60 -29.64
C ARG A 210 -8.12 4.12 -29.72
N ALA A 211 -7.91 5.41 -29.49
CA ALA A 211 -6.57 5.99 -29.48
C ALA A 211 -5.72 5.44 -28.33
N ALA A 212 -6.30 5.21 -27.15
CA ALA A 212 -5.61 4.61 -26.01
C ALA A 212 -5.23 3.15 -26.26
N ASP A 213 -6.14 2.35 -26.85
CA ASP A 213 -5.89 0.95 -27.18
C ASP A 213 -4.78 0.76 -28.22
N ILE A 214 -4.71 1.66 -29.22
CA ILE A 214 -3.64 1.65 -30.22
C ILE A 214 -2.29 1.94 -29.57
N ARG A 215 -2.25 2.89 -28.61
CA ARG A 215 -1.02 3.24 -27.89
C ARG A 215 -0.50 2.09 -27.02
N ILE A 216 -1.39 1.33 -26.38
CA ILE A 216 -1.02 0.19 -25.53
C ILE A 216 -0.48 -1.00 -26.34
N LYS A 217 -0.97 -1.21 -27.58
CA LYS A 217 -0.52 -2.31 -28.45
C LYS A 217 0.76 -1.99 -29.26
N GLY A 218 1.21 -0.74 -29.23
CA GLY A 218 2.41 -0.28 -29.94
C GLY A 218 3.68 -0.22 -29.09
N GLU A 219 3.58 -0.50 -27.78
CA GLU A 219 4.70 -0.69 -26.84
C GLU A 219 4.99 -2.19 -26.63
#